data_AF-A0A442AS20-F1
#
_entry.id   AF-A0A442AS20-F1
#
_cell.length_a   1.000
_cell.length_b   1.000
_cell.length_c   1.000
_cell.angle_alpha   90.00
_cell.angle_beta   90.00
_cell.angle_gamma   90.00
#
_symmetry.space_group_name_H-M   'P 1'
#
loop_
_entity.id
_entity.type
_entity.pdbx_description
1 polymer ?
#
loop_
_entity_poly.entity_id
_entity_poly.type
_entity_poly.pdbx_seq_one_letter_code
_entity_poly.pdbx_strand_id
1 'polypeptide(L)'
;IRRIGSVKDRDEVVGNQTRVKVVKNKLAPPFKVVEFDIMYGEGVSKTGELVDLGVKAGVVEKSGAWFSYNSQRLGQGRENAKLFLRDNPDTAREIEMALRQ
;
A
#
# COMPACT_ATOMS: atom_id res chain seq x y z
N ILE A 1 -6.81 -13.96 -10.14
CA ILE A 1 -6.08 -12.68 -10.21
C ILE A 1 -6.54 -11.92 -11.45
N ARG A 2 -6.71 -10.60 -11.39
CA ARG A 2 -7.14 -9.78 -12.53
C ARG A 2 -6.41 -8.44 -12.51
N ARG A 3 -5.86 -8.00 -13.64
CA ARG A 3 -5.32 -6.64 -13.80
C ARG A 3 -6.50 -5.66 -13.91
N ILE A 4 -6.50 -4.60 -13.11
CA ILE A 4 -7.54 -3.56 -13.10
C ILE A 4 -7.08 -2.34 -13.90
N GLY A 5 -5.80 -1.98 -13.75
CA GLY A 5 -5.26 -0.73 -14.29
C GLY A 5 -3.75 -0.79 -14.52
N SER A 6 -3.24 0.28 -15.14
CA SER A 6 -1.82 0.55 -15.27
C SER A 6 -1.44 1.67 -14.30
N VAL A 7 -0.37 1.47 -13.55
CA VAL A 7 0.27 2.52 -12.76
C VAL A 7 1.21 3.26 -13.71
N LYS A 8 0.96 4.55 -13.90
CA LYS A 8 1.77 5.42 -14.75
C LYS A 8 2.49 6.44 -13.88
N ASP A 9 3.77 6.64 -14.13
CA ASP A 9 4.50 7.79 -13.65
C ASP A 9 4.71 8.72 -14.85
N ARG A 10 4.02 9.87 -14.84
CA ARG A 10 3.91 10.79 -15.97
C ARG A 10 3.44 10.07 -17.24
N ASP A 11 4.34 9.80 -18.19
CA ASP A 11 4.06 9.14 -19.46
C ASP A 11 4.48 7.66 -19.52
N GLU A 12 5.25 7.18 -18.53
CA GLU A 12 5.75 5.80 -18.51
C GLU A 12 4.90 4.88 -17.64
N VAL A 13 4.65 3.66 -18.13
CA VAL A 13 3.91 2.63 -17.38
C VAL A 13 4.89 1.91 -16.45
N VAL A 14 4.95 2.34 -15.20
CA VAL A 14 5.85 1.81 -14.17
C VAL A 14 5.32 0.55 -13.49
N GLY A 15 4.02 0.23 -13.64
CA GLY A 15 3.46 -0.97 -13.04
C GLY A 15 2.00 -1.27 -13.40
N ASN A 16 1.44 -2.25 -12.70
CA ASN A 16 0.07 -2.72 -12.88
C ASN A 16 -0.67 -2.80 -11.55
N GLN A 17 -1.85 -2.20 -11.51
CA GLN A 17 -2.78 -2.38 -10.40
C GLN A 17 -3.53 -3.70 -10.57
N THR A 18 -3.47 -4.56 -9.56
CA THR A 18 -3.97 -5.93 -9.63
C THR A 18 -4.96 -6.23 -8.51
N ARG A 19 -6.11 -6.82 -8.86
CA ARG A 19 -7.12 -7.34 -7.92
C ARG A 19 -6.97 -8.84 -7.75
N VAL A 20 -6.92 -9.30 -6.51
CA VAL A 20 -7.01 -10.71 -6.16
C VAL A 20 -8.27 -10.95 -5.34
N LYS A 21 -9.11 -11.88 -5.80
CA LYS A 21 -10.26 -12.38 -5.04
C LYS A 21 -9.96 -13.79 -4.57
N VAL A 22 -10.08 -14.03 -3.27
CA VAL A 22 -9.92 -15.37 -2.68
C VAL A 22 -11.18 -16.18 -2.93
N VAL A 23 -11.23 -16.95 -4.02
CA VAL A 23 -12.44 -17.67 -4.43
C VAL A 23 -12.76 -18.85 -3.52
N LYS A 24 -11.74 -19.51 -2.94
CA LYS A 24 -11.92 -20.63 -2.02
C LYS A 24 -10.94 -20.47 -0.87
N ASN A 25 -11.46 -20.48 0.35
CA ASN A 25 -10.68 -20.50 1.58
C ASN A 25 -11.34 -21.50 2.53
N LYS A 26 -10.57 -22.45 3.07
CA LYS A 26 -11.05 -23.46 4.04
C LYS A 26 -10.64 -23.14 5.48
N LEU A 27 -9.79 -22.13 5.69
CA LEU A 27 -9.27 -21.74 7.00
C LEU A 27 -9.91 -20.47 7.54
N ALA A 28 -10.35 -19.56 6.65
CA ALA A 28 -10.98 -18.30 7.02
C ALA A 28 -12.11 -17.95 6.05
N PRO A 29 -12.87 -16.86 6.29
CA PRO A 29 -13.95 -16.44 5.41
C PRO A 29 -13.49 -16.32 3.94
N PRO A 30 -14.17 -17.01 3.00
CA PRO A 30 -13.87 -16.90 1.58
C PRO A 30 -14.34 -15.55 0.99
N PHE A 31 -14.00 -15.31 -0.27
CA PHE A 31 -14.43 -14.17 -1.09
C PHE A 31 -13.90 -12.78 -0.72
N LYS A 32 -12.93 -12.69 0.19
CA LYS A 32 -12.18 -11.44 0.42
C LYS A 32 -11.49 -10.98 -0.87
N VAL A 33 -11.49 -9.66 -1.08
CA VAL A 33 -10.86 -9.00 -2.22
C VAL A 33 -9.73 -8.13 -1.69
N VAL A 34 -8.57 -8.23 -2.33
CA VAL A 34 -7.39 -7.42 -2.05
C VAL A 34 -6.94 -6.78 -3.36
N GLU A 35 -6.50 -5.53 -3.26
CA GLU A 35 -5.96 -4.74 -4.36
C GLU A 35 -4.55 -4.33 -3.99
N PHE A 36 -3.61 -4.57 -4.90
CA PHE A 36 -2.22 -4.18 -4.71
C PHE A 36 -1.58 -3.83 -6.05
N ASP A 37 -0.51 -3.04 -5.97
CA ASP A 37 0.26 -2.63 -7.14
C ASP A 37 1.45 -3.56 -7.33
N ILE A 38 1.66 -3.98 -8.58
CA ILE A 38 2.81 -4.76 -9.02
C ILE A 38 3.67 -3.83 -9.89
N MET A 39 4.84 -3.44 -9.39
CA MET A 39 5.81 -2.60 -10.09
C MET A 39 6.73 -3.48 -10.94
N TYR A 40 7.08 -3.01 -12.14
CA TYR A 40 8.03 -3.74 -12.98
C TYR A 40 9.44 -3.65 -12.36
N GLY A 41 10.13 -4.80 -12.25
CA GLY A 41 11.49 -4.88 -11.68
C GLY A 41 11.54 -5.00 -10.15
N GLU A 42 10.59 -4.44 -9.41
CA GLU A 42 10.53 -4.55 -7.93
C GLU A 42 9.51 -5.60 -7.42
N GLY A 43 8.49 -5.94 -8.22
CA GLY A 43 7.46 -6.89 -7.83
C GLY A 43 6.32 -6.25 -7.04
N VAL A 44 5.82 -6.93 -6.01
CA VAL A 44 4.66 -6.45 -5.22
C VAL A 44 5.08 -5.31 -4.30
N SER A 45 4.43 -4.15 -4.43
CA SER A 45 4.75 -2.97 -3.63
C SER A 45 4.17 -3.06 -2.21
N LYS A 46 4.93 -3.67 -1.29
CA LYS A 46 4.54 -3.80 0.13
C LYS A 46 4.35 -2.45 0.81
N THR A 47 5.22 -1.47 0.53
CA THR A 47 5.14 -0.13 1.11
C THR A 47 3.88 0.62 0.65
N GLY A 48 3.46 0.43 -0.61
CA GLY A 48 2.22 0.97 -1.13
C GLY A 48 0.99 0.45 -0.40
N GLU A 49 0.94 -0.87 -0.19
CA GLU A 49 -0.15 -1.51 0.55
C GLU A 49 -0.19 -1.06 2.01
N LEU A 50 0.97 -0.90 2.67
CA LEU A 50 1.05 -0.41 4.04
C LEU A 50 0.47 1.01 4.20
N VAL A 51 0.72 1.92 3.25
CA VAL A 51 0.13 3.27 3.29
C VAL A 51 -1.39 3.19 3.13
N ASP A 52 -1.88 2.44 2.14
CA ASP A 52 -3.31 2.38 1.85
C ASP A 52 -4.09 1.69 2.99
N LEU A 53 -3.57 0.59 3.52
CA LEU A 53 -4.11 -0.08 4.70
C LEU A 53 -4.00 0.79 5.94
N GLY A 54 -2.87 1.48 6.13
CA GLY A 54 -2.62 2.43 7.21
C GLY A 54 -3.67 3.53 7.27
N VAL A 55 -3.99 4.13 6.13
CA VAL A 55 -5.03 5.17 6.03
C VAL A 55 -6.40 4.59 6.28
N LYS A 56 -6.69 3.39 5.75
CA LYS A 56 -7.98 2.73 5.94
C LYS A 56 -8.23 2.32 7.40
N ALA A 57 -7.19 1.91 8.11
CA ALA A 57 -7.24 1.54 9.52
C ALA A 57 -7.18 2.77 10.46
N GLY A 58 -6.92 3.97 9.94
CA GLY A 58 -6.77 5.19 10.74
C GLY A 58 -5.43 5.30 11.48
N VAL A 59 -4.48 4.42 11.19
CA VAL A 59 -3.11 4.45 11.75
C VAL A 59 -2.28 5.56 11.09
N VAL A 60 -2.49 5.78 9.79
CA VAL A 60 -1.87 6.86 9.02
C VAL A 60 -2.91 7.95 8.78
N GLU A 61 -2.60 9.17 9.21
CA GLU A 61 -3.46 10.33 9.02
C GLU A 61 -3.21 10.93 7.64
N LYS A 62 -4.31 11.22 6.93
CA LYS A 62 -4.28 11.88 5.62
C LYS A 62 -4.87 13.29 5.74
N SER A 63 -4.01 14.31 5.75
CA SER A 63 -4.40 15.72 5.71
C SER A 63 -4.31 16.25 4.28
N GLY A 64 -5.37 16.01 3.50
CA GLY A 64 -5.41 16.39 2.09
C GLY A 64 -4.43 15.57 1.24
N ALA A 65 -3.37 16.22 0.76
CA ALA A 65 -2.29 15.56 0.02
C ALA A 65 -1.15 15.05 0.93
N TRP A 66 -1.16 15.38 2.22
CA TRP A 66 -0.11 15.00 3.16
C TRP A 66 -0.47 13.72 3.91
N PHE A 67 0.53 12.85 4.09
CA PHE A 67 0.45 11.65 4.91
C PHE A 67 1.33 11.83 6.16
N SER A 68 0.76 11.53 7.32
CA SER A 68 1.42 11.63 8.61
C SER A 68 1.21 10.36 9.42
N TYR A 69 2.22 9.98 10.19
CA TYR A 69 2.16 8.85 11.11
C TYR A 69 2.73 9.30 12.45
N ASN A 70 1.95 9.16 13.53
CA ASN A 70 2.36 9.49 14.90
C ASN A 70 3.07 10.87 15.02
N SER A 71 2.44 11.91 14.46
CA SER A 71 2.97 13.29 14.36
C SER A 71 4.21 13.50 13.46
N GLN A 72 4.76 12.45 12.85
CA GLN A 72 5.81 12.55 11.83
C GLN A 72 5.20 12.65 10.44
N ARG A 73 5.71 13.56 9.59
CA ARG A 73 5.27 13.67 8.20
C ARG A 73 5.99 12.62 7.35
N LEU A 74 5.22 11.72 6.74
CA LEU A 74 5.72 10.70 5.82
C LEU A 74 6.00 11.30 4.42
N GLY A 75 5.21 12.29 4.01
CA GLY A 75 5.42 12.99 2.75
C GLY A 75 4.13 13.51 2.11
N GLN A 76 4.30 14.28 1.04
CA GLN A 76 3.20 14.76 0.21
C GLN A 76 2.94 13.77 -0.94
N GLY A 77 1.76 13.19 -0.98
CA GLY A 77 1.36 12.23 -2.00
C GLY A 77 1.78 10.79 -1.66
N ARG A 78 1.10 9.84 -2.33
CA ARG A 78 1.26 8.41 -2.08
C ARG A 78 2.68 7.93 -2.42
N GLU A 79 3.24 8.39 -3.53
CA GLU A 79 4.58 7.96 -3.98
C GLU A 79 5.69 8.42 -3.04
N ASN A 80 5.64 9.65 -2.53
CA ASN A 80 6.61 10.11 -1.55
C ASN A 80 6.49 9.37 -0.21
N ALA A 81 5.26 9.06 0.23
CA ALA A 81 5.06 8.24 1.43
C ALA A 81 5.63 6.82 1.26
N LYS A 82 5.48 6.21 0.06
CA LYS A 82 6.09 4.91 -0.26
C LYS A 82 7.62 4.97 -0.21
N LEU A 83 8.22 6.00 -0.79
CA LEU A 83 9.67 6.21 -0.77
C LEU A 83 10.18 6.37 0.67
N PHE A 84 9.50 7.19 1.48
CA PHE A 84 9.85 7.39 2.88
C PHE A 84 9.84 6.07 3.68
N LEU A 85 8.81 5.23 3.50
CA LEU A 85 8.73 3.93 4.17
C LEU A 85 9.74 2.91 3.65
N ARG A 86 10.17 3.04 2.39
CA ARG A 86 11.25 2.21 1.83
C ARG A 86 12.59 2.57 2.47
N ASP A 87 12.83 3.87 2.65
CA ASP A 87 14.08 4.38 3.21
C ASP A 87 14.13 4.25 4.75
N ASN A 88 12.97 4.16 5.40
CA ASN A 88 12.83 3.98 6.85
C ASN A 88 12.12 2.66 7.19
N PRO A 89 12.83 1.51 7.14
CA PRO A 89 12.22 0.21 7.37
C PRO A 89 11.75 -0.02 8.82
N ASP A 90 12.26 0.75 9.79
CA ASP A 90 11.81 0.67 11.19
C ASP A 90 10.40 1.21 11.38
N THR A 91 10.08 2.38 10.82
CA THR A 91 8.72 2.95 10.86
C THR A 91 7.74 2.12 10.03
N ALA A 92 8.19 1.56 8.90
CA ALA A 92 7.37 0.63 8.14
C ALA A 92 6.99 -0.63 8.94
N ARG A 93 7.91 -1.17 9.75
CA ARG A 93 7.63 -2.30 10.65
C ARG A 93 6.67 -1.93 11.78
N GLU A 94 6.83 -0.74 12.34
CA GLU A 94 5.92 -0.23 13.39
C GLU A 94 4.47 -0.14 12.87
N ILE A 95 4.28 0.45 11.70
CA ILE A 95 2.97 0.52 11.02
C ILE A 95 2.44 -0.88 10.71
N GLU A 96 3.29 -1.79 10.21
CA GLU A 96 2.88 -3.16 9.91
C GLU A 96 2.41 -3.91 11.16
N MET A 97 3.09 -3.74 12.31
CA MET A 97 2.67 -4.36 13.57
C MET A 97 1.34 -3.77 14.06
N ALA A 98 1.20 -2.44 14.02
CA ALA A 98 -0.03 -1.77 14.41
C ALA A 98 -1.23 -2.19 13.55
N LEU A 99 -1.02 -2.51 12.27
CA LEU A 99 -2.07 -2.97 11.36
C LEU A 99 -2.47 -4.44 11.54
N ARG A 100 -1.63 -5.26 12.19
CA ARG A 100 -1.87 -6.69 12.38
C ARG A 100 -2.53 -7.03 13.72
N GLN A 101 -2.56 -6.09 14.66
CA GLN A 101 -3.31 -6.20 15.93
C GLN A 101 -4.79 -5.91 15.72
#